data_AF-A0A945I088-F1
#
_entry.id   AF-A0A945I088-F1
#
_cell.length_a   1.000
_cell.length_b   1.000
_cell.length_c   1.000
_cell.angle_alpha   90.00
_cell.angle_beta   90.00
_cell.angle_gamma   90.00
#
_symmetry.space_group_name_H-M   'P 1'
#
loop_
_entity.id
_entity.type
_entity.pdbx_description
1 polymer ?
#
loop_
_entity_poly.entity_id
_entity_poly.type
_entity_poly.pdbx_seq_one_letter_code
_entity_poly.pdbx_strand_id
1 'polypeptide(L)'
;MKNYLISVLIFSSLSFSQEIIGGVGSAGQPLLDYVILNYKSSSTLGYNNARDVMYSIIDLEDDNSLKGIYTNYTIFIDPTQDPRPQTNAFNMNCEHSWPQSMGAGSEPQKSDLHHLYPARGNVNSSRGNKPFADIDDNDTDKWWRLDYYETSIPNEFIDEFSEVDNGNGVFEPREDVKGNIARSMFYFYTMYNEAADTNFFNIQKETLYDWHRQDPVDANELNRTNAIAGYQENKPNPYVVDSTLVRRIWFEEESRSMWYISNDGSDDIGDGSEQNPFATIQNGVDFANNNDTIFVLAGLYLENINWSMANNIRLIGSHMDSAIIDGGGVGKVIDNSDETAHPIEISNLTIQNGYSTGKGGGIS
;
A
#
# COMPACT_ATOMS: atom_id res chain seq x y z
N MET A 1 36.27 8.25 48.30
CA MET A 1 36.04 8.87 46.99
C MET A 1 35.97 7.76 45.95
N LYS A 2 34.76 7.38 45.52
CA LYS A 2 34.56 6.49 44.36
C LYS A 2 33.91 7.35 43.27
N ASN A 3 34.65 7.60 42.20
CA ASN A 3 34.16 8.32 41.03
C ASN A 3 33.30 7.35 40.20
N TYR A 4 32.03 7.69 40.00
CA TYR A 4 31.19 7.03 39.00
C TYR A 4 31.38 7.75 37.68
N LEU A 5 32.00 7.06 36.71
CA LEU A 5 32.04 7.47 35.31
C LEU A 5 30.64 7.22 34.72
N ILE A 6 29.95 8.29 34.38
CA ILE A 6 28.71 8.24 33.59
C ILE A 6 29.13 8.15 32.13
N SER A 7 28.98 6.96 31.54
CA SER A 7 29.12 6.76 30.10
C SER A 7 27.86 7.29 29.41
N VAL A 8 27.98 8.43 28.73
CA VAL A 8 26.93 8.96 27.85
C VAL A 8 27.02 8.20 26.53
N LEU A 9 26.08 7.28 26.30
CA LEU A 9 25.85 6.65 25.00
C LEU A 9 25.17 7.68 24.09
N ILE A 10 25.91 8.19 23.11
CA ILE A 10 25.36 9.02 22.03
C ILE A 10 24.75 8.06 21.01
N PHE A 11 23.43 7.93 21.01
CA PHE A 11 22.70 7.32 19.90
C PHE A 11 22.69 8.32 18.75
N SER A 12 23.57 8.12 17.76
CA SER A 12 23.43 8.77 16.45
C SER A 12 22.31 8.07 15.70
N SER A 13 21.12 8.65 15.70
CA SER A 13 20.06 8.24 14.77
C SER A 13 20.49 8.66 13.36
N LEU A 14 20.94 7.70 12.55
CA LEU A 14 21.05 7.90 11.11
C LEU A 14 19.61 7.96 10.57
N SER A 15 19.14 9.16 10.26
CA SER A 15 17.90 9.35 9.51
C SER A 15 18.15 8.92 8.06
N PHE A 16 17.79 7.69 7.71
CA PHE A 16 17.65 7.31 6.30
C PHE A 16 16.37 7.97 5.78
N SER A 17 16.51 8.87 4.81
CA SER A 17 15.36 9.33 4.03
C SER A 17 14.89 8.14 3.19
N GLN A 18 13.63 7.71 3.36
CA GLN A 18 13.01 6.75 2.47
C GLN A 18 13.04 7.30 1.04
N GLU A 19 13.41 6.46 0.07
CA GLU A 19 13.30 6.81 -1.34
C GLU A 19 11.81 6.85 -1.73
N ILE A 20 11.34 7.99 -2.23
CA ILE A 20 9.97 8.14 -2.73
C ILE A 20 9.97 7.84 -4.22
N ILE A 21 9.54 6.64 -4.58
CA ILE A 21 9.54 6.14 -5.96
C ILE A 21 8.56 6.98 -6.79
N GLY A 22 9.02 7.41 -7.98
CA GLY A 22 8.27 8.33 -8.84
C GLY A 22 8.23 9.79 -8.36
N GLY A 23 8.85 10.11 -7.22
CA GLY A 23 8.87 11.45 -6.64
C GLY A 23 7.59 11.84 -5.89
N VAL A 24 7.70 12.88 -5.07
CA VAL A 24 6.59 13.42 -4.26
C VAL A 24 5.46 13.89 -5.17
N GLY A 25 4.21 13.58 -4.78
CA GLY A 25 3.01 13.98 -5.53
C GLY A 25 2.63 13.06 -6.70
N SER A 26 3.50 12.13 -7.11
CA SER A 26 3.13 11.13 -8.12
C SER A 26 2.19 10.09 -7.54
N ALA A 27 1.16 9.71 -8.30
CA ALA A 27 0.11 8.77 -7.90
C ALA A 27 -0.54 8.10 -9.13
N GLY A 28 -1.35 7.07 -8.87
CA GLY A 28 -2.30 6.49 -9.83
C GLY A 28 -1.66 5.80 -11.01
N GLN A 29 -2.35 5.83 -12.15
CA GLN A 29 -1.89 5.17 -13.38
C GLN A 29 -0.50 5.65 -13.84
N PRO A 30 -0.17 6.96 -13.85
CA PRO A 30 1.17 7.40 -14.23
C PRO A 30 2.27 6.84 -13.32
N LEU A 31 2.02 6.77 -12.00
CA LEU A 31 2.95 6.15 -11.06
C LEU A 31 3.03 4.62 -11.26
N LEU A 32 1.90 3.97 -11.51
CA LEU A 32 1.85 2.53 -11.80
C LEU A 32 2.70 2.20 -13.04
N ASP A 33 2.54 2.95 -14.12
CA ASP A 33 3.32 2.77 -15.36
C ASP A 33 4.82 2.99 -15.10
N TYR A 34 5.17 4.00 -14.31
CA TYR A 34 6.55 4.25 -13.89
C TYR A 34 7.12 3.07 -13.11
N VAL A 35 6.36 2.54 -12.14
CA VAL A 35 6.79 1.41 -11.31
C VAL A 35 6.99 0.16 -12.16
N ILE A 36 6.07 -0.15 -13.07
CA ILE A 36 6.19 -1.30 -13.99
C ILE A 36 7.45 -1.15 -14.86
N LEU A 37 7.66 0.02 -15.45
CA LEU A 37 8.79 0.26 -16.34
C LEU A 37 10.15 0.07 -15.65
N ASN A 38 10.27 0.47 -14.38
CA ASN A 38 11.54 0.49 -13.67
C ASN A 38 11.79 -0.75 -12.81
N TYR A 39 10.75 -1.41 -12.31
CA TYR A 39 10.87 -2.50 -11.33
C TYR A 39 10.42 -3.88 -11.83
N LYS A 40 9.76 -3.98 -12.99
CA LYS A 40 9.45 -5.29 -13.59
C LYS A 40 10.71 -5.92 -14.16
N SER A 41 11.11 -7.09 -13.65
CA SER A 41 12.19 -7.87 -14.28
C SER A 41 11.74 -8.49 -15.60
N SER A 42 12.60 -8.42 -16.61
CA SER A 42 12.36 -9.08 -17.91
C SER A 42 12.89 -10.53 -17.95
N SER A 43 13.64 -10.93 -16.94
CA SER A 43 14.30 -12.23 -16.86
C SER A 43 14.14 -12.87 -15.48
N THR A 44 14.04 -14.19 -15.45
CA THR A 44 14.02 -15.02 -14.23
C THR A 44 15.00 -16.18 -14.38
N LEU A 45 15.30 -16.85 -13.28
CA LEU A 45 16.21 -18.01 -13.25
C LEU A 45 15.59 -19.28 -13.87
N GLY A 46 14.29 -19.24 -14.18
CA GLY A 46 13.46 -20.42 -14.44
C GLY A 46 13.13 -21.19 -13.16
N TYR A 47 11.98 -21.88 -13.17
CA TYR A 47 11.31 -22.31 -11.93
C TYR A 47 12.14 -23.20 -10.99
N ASN A 48 12.93 -24.14 -11.54
CA ASN A 48 13.77 -24.99 -10.70
C ASN A 48 14.90 -24.22 -10.03
N ASN A 49 15.62 -23.39 -10.79
CA ASN A 49 16.75 -22.63 -10.26
C ASN A 49 16.28 -21.53 -9.30
N ALA A 50 15.13 -20.90 -9.56
CA ALA A 50 14.53 -19.94 -8.65
C ALA A 50 14.29 -20.60 -7.28
N ARG A 51 13.68 -21.79 -7.25
CA ARG A 51 13.49 -22.53 -6.00
C ARG A 51 14.80 -22.93 -5.33
N ASP A 52 15.81 -23.36 -6.09
CA ASP A 52 17.11 -23.69 -5.53
C ASP A 52 17.74 -22.47 -4.83
N VAL A 53 17.73 -21.31 -5.49
CA VAL A 53 18.21 -20.04 -4.92
C VAL A 53 17.39 -19.62 -3.70
N MET A 54 16.06 -19.76 -3.76
CA MET A 54 15.17 -19.44 -2.65
C MET A 54 15.52 -20.27 -1.40
N TYR A 55 15.64 -21.59 -1.53
CA TYR A 55 15.85 -22.49 -0.40
C TYR A 55 17.27 -22.50 0.16
N SER A 56 18.28 -22.15 -0.64
CA SER A 56 19.69 -22.30 -0.25
C SER A 56 20.43 -20.98 -0.06
N ILE A 57 19.83 -19.86 -0.45
CA ILE A 57 20.49 -18.54 -0.42
C ILE A 57 19.57 -17.47 0.15
N ILE A 58 18.37 -17.28 -0.42
CA ILE A 58 17.52 -16.12 -0.07
C ILE A 58 16.84 -16.30 1.28
N ASP A 59 16.23 -17.46 1.51
CA ASP A 59 15.42 -17.75 2.71
C ASP A 59 16.14 -18.72 3.67
N LEU A 60 17.43 -19.03 3.41
CA LEU A 60 18.25 -19.84 4.29
C LEU A 60 18.94 -18.95 5.32
N GLU A 61 18.69 -19.21 6.60
CA GLU A 61 19.28 -18.46 7.72
C GLU A 61 20.75 -18.86 7.95
N ASP A 62 21.49 -18.04 8.71
CA ASP A 62 22.92 -18.26 9.01
C ASP A 62 23.21 -19.60 9.71
N ASP A 63 22.23 -20.15 10.44
CA ASP A 63 22.31 -21.45 11.10
C ASP A 63 21.90 -22.64 10.19
N ASN A 64 21.71 -22.36 8.90
CA ASN A 64 21.18 -23.24 7.86
C ASN A 64 19.73 -23.70 8.08
N SER A 65 18.96 -22.98 8.90
CA SER A 65 17.54 -23.22 9.02
C SER A 65 16.77 -22.59 7.85
N LEU A 66 15.75 -23.31 7.37
CA LEU A 66 14.83 -22.87 6.33
C LEU A 66 13.41 -22.93 6.89
N LYS A 67 12.78 -21.76 7.00
CA LYS A 67 11.49 -21.58 7.69
C LYS A 67 10.34 -21.38 6.70
N GLY A 68 9.24 -22.09 6.93
CA GLY A 68 8.03 -21.97 6.11
C GLY A 68 7.18 -20.75 6.48
N ILE A 69 6.77 -19.97 5.48
CA ILE A 69 6.08 -18.68 5.64
C ILE A 69 4.81 -18.75 6.50
N TYR A 70 3.99 -19.80 6.35
CA TYR A 70 2.69 -19.89 7.02
C TYR A 70 2.72 -20.47 8.43
N THR A 71 3.77 -21.21 8.82
CA THR A 71 3.69 -22.04 10.05
C THR A 71 4.92 -22.00 10.92
N ASN A 72 5.98 -21.31 10.51
CA ASN A 72 7.31 -21.40 11.12
C ASN A 72 7.90 -22.82 11.15
N TYR A 73 7.29 -23.79 10.45
CA TYR A 73 7.89 -25.11 10.28
C TYR A 73 9.28 -24.97 9.70
N THR A 74 10.26 -25.50 10.41
CA THR A 74 11.68 -25.26 10.14
C THR A 74 12.37 -26.58 9.83
N ILE A 75 13.17 -26.59 8.78
CA ILE A 75 14.05 -27.70 8.42
C ILE A 75 15.49 -27.19 8.35
N PHE A 76 16.47 -28.09 8.40
CA PHE A 76 17.88 -27.73 8.21
C PHE A 76 18.36 -28.25 6.86
N ILE A 77 19.00 -27.38 6.09
CA ILE A 77 19.53 -27.69 4.75
C ILE A 77 21.05 -27.77 4.83
N ASP A 78 21.65 -28.80 4.23
CA ASP A 78 23.07 -28.77 3.91
C ASP A 78 23.26 -27.91 2.64
N PRO A 79 23.89 -26.71 2.74
CA PRO A 79 24.04 -25.81 1.61
C PRO A 79 24.99 -26.34 0.54
N THR A 80 25.71 -27.43 0.81
CA THR A 80 26.60 -28.08 -0.16
C THR A 80 25.89 -29.09 -1.07
N GLN A 81 24.61 -29.38 -0.81
CA GLN A 81 23.80 -30.32 -1.59
C GLN A 81 22.63 -29.63 -2.29
N ASP A 82 22.02 -30.31 -3.28
CA ASP A 82 20.80 -29.84 -3.92
C ASP A 82 19.71 -29.66 -2.84
N PRO A 83 19.11 -28.47 -2.68
CA PRO A 83 18.12 -28.23 -1.65
C PRO A 83 16.81 -28.97 -1.93
N ARG A 84 16.41 -29.21 -3.18
CA ARG A 84 15.08 -29.76 -3.49
C ARG A 84 14.86 -31.19 -2.99
N PRO A 85 15.80 -32.15 -3.11
CA PRO A 85 15.66 -33.45 -2.47
C PRO A 85 15.49 -33.35 -0.94
N GLN A 86 16.19 -32.41 -0.30
CA GLN A 86 16.13 -32.17 1.14
C GLN A 86 14.77 -31.58 1.54
N THR A 87 14.31 -30.52 0.86
CA THR A 87 12.99 -29.93 1.11
C THR A 87 11.86 -30.95 0.88
N ASN A 88 11.94 -31.75 -0.19
CA ASN A 88 10.96 -32.78 -0.48
C ASN A 88 10.90 -33.86 0.61
N ALA A 89 12.05 -34.27 1.16
CA ALA A 89 12.12 -35.27 2.23
C ALA A 89 11.40 -34.83 3.51
N PHE A 90 11.33 -33.52 3.75
CA PHE A 90 10.65 -32.93 4.91
C PHE A 90 9.30 -32.27 4.58
N ASN A 91 8.74 -32.54 3.40
CA ASN A 91 7.47 -31.96 2.94
C ASN A 91 7.47 -30.42 2.97
N MET A 92 8.58 -29.80 2.55
CA MET A 92 8.69 -28.37 2.29
C MET A 92 8.62 -28.13 0.77
N ASN A 93 7.70 -27.27 0.33
CA ASN A 93 7.45 -26.95 -1.07
C ASN A 93 7.58 -25.45 -1.33
N CYS A 94 7.33 -25.03 -2.58
CA CYS A 94 7.33 -23.63 -2.98
C CYS A 94 5.91 -23.13 -2.90
N GLU A 95 5.68 -22.15 -2.05
CA GLU A 95 4.49 -21.33 -2.06
C GLU A 95 4.58 -20.30 -3.17
N HIS A 96 3.45 -20.11 -3.84
CA HIS A 96 3.19 -19.05 -4.78
C HIS A 96 2.17 -18.12 -4.13
N SER A 97 2.61 -17.05 -3.47
CA SER A 97 1.66 -16.17 -2.75
C SER A 97 0.60 -15.62 -3.70
N TRP A 98 0.95 -15.38 -4.98
CA TRP A 98 -0.02 -15.34 -6.06
C TRP A 98 -0.16 -16.72 -6.75
N PRO A 99 -1.31 -17.41 -6.69
CA PRO A 99 -1.43 -18.78 -7.20
C PRO A 99 -1.17 -18.92 -8.72
N GLN A 100 -0.52 -20.01 -9.11
CA GLN A 100 -0.29 -20.32 -10.54
C GLN A 100 -1.59 -20.40 -11.35
N SER A 101 -2.68 -20.91 -10.74
CA SER A 101 -4.00 -20.99 -11.38
C SER A 101 -4.67 -19.62 -11.59
N MET A 102 -4.16 -18.56 -10.96
CA MET A 102 -4.67 -17.19 -11.05
C MET A 102 -3.78 -16.28 -11.91
N GLY A 103 -2.91 -16.84 -12.74
CA GLY A 103 -2.06 -16.09 -13.67
C GLY A 103 -0.55 -16.25 -13.49
N ALA A 104 -0.09 -16.86 -12.39
CA ALA A 104 1.34 -17.09 -12.13
C ALA A 104 1.91 -18.34 -12.82
N GLY A 105 1.18 -19.00 -13.71
CA GLY A 105 1.58 -20.30 -14.29
C GLY A 105 2.64 -20.27 -15.39
N SER A 106 2.98 -19.09 -15.93
CA SER A 106 3.89 -18.93 -17.07
C SER A 106 5.15 -18.14 -16.69
N GLU A 107 6.24 -18.32 -17.43
CA GLU A 107 7.40 -17.43 -17.30
C GLU A 107 7.10 -16.05 -17.91
N PRO A 108 7.63 -14.96 -17.35
CA PRO A 108 8.55 -14.92 -16.20
C PRO A 108 7.86 -15.06 -14.83
N GLN A 109 6.55 -14.78 -14.74
CA GLN A 109 5.87 -14.61 -13.46
C GLN A 109 5.86 -15.86 -12.56
N LYS A 110 6.00 -17.06 -13.13
CA LYS A 110 6.08 -18.31 -12.38
C LYS A 110 7.28 -18.39 -11.45
N SER A 111 8.37 -17.74 -11.85
CA SER A 111 9.68 -17.90 -11.24
C SER A 111 10.22 -16.60 -10.64
N ASP A 112 9.38 -15.57 -10.57
CA ASP A 112 9.72 -14.32 -9.90
C ASP A 112 9.73 -14.54 -8.37
N LEU A 113 10.90 -14.44 -7.77
CA LEU A 113 11.14 -14.74 -6.36
C LEU A 113 10.41 -13.81 -5.38
N HIS A 114 9.96 -12.63 -5.82
CA HIS A 114 9.28 -11.67 -4.94
C HIS A 114 7.89 -12.13 -4.49
N HIS A 115 7.33 -13.21 -5.05
CA HIS A 115 6.09 -13.84 -4.57
C HIS A 115 6.24 -15.35 -4.28
N LEU A 116 7.47 -15.86 -4.27
CA LEU A 116 7.75 -17.25 -3.90
C LEU A 116 8.24 -17.33 -2.46
N TYR A 117 7.81 -18.36 -1.74
CA TYR A 117 8.26 -18.62 -0.36
C TYR A 117 8.45 -20.11 -0.10
N PRO A 118 9.28 -20.51 0.87
CA PRO A 118 9.22 -21.84 1.46
C PRO A 118 7.90 -22.01 2.22
N ALA A 119 7.22 -23.13 2.06
CA ALA A 119 6.07 -23.47 2.87
C ALA A 119 5.98 -24.97 3.12
N ARG A 120 5.41 -25.36 4.26
CA ARG A 120 5.13 -26.78 4.50
C ARG A 120 4.00 -27.25 3.57
N GLY A 121 4.19 -28.40 2.94
CA GLY A 121 3.33 -28.89 1.86
C GLY A 121 1.87 -29.07 2.26
N ASN A 122 1.59 -29.44 3.51
CA ASN A 122 0.21 -29.61 4.00
C ASN A 122 -0.55 -28.28 4.10
N VAL A 123 0.05 -27.25 4.71
CA VAL A 123 -0.58 -25.93 4.82
C VAL A 123 -0.62 -25.23 3.46
N ASN A 124 0.41 -25.36 2.63
CA ASN A 124 0.39 -24.83 1.26
C ASN A 124 -0.75 -25.49 0.45
N SER A 125 -0.93 -26.81 0.55
CA SER A 125 -2.06 -27.49 -0.09
C SER A 125 -3.42 -27.04 0.47
N SER A 126 -3.49 -26.74 1.78
CA SER A 126 -4.68 -26.19 2.43
C SER A 126 -5.00 -24.78 1.93
N ARG A 127 -3.97 -23.94 1.76
CA ARG A 127 -4.07 -22.59 1.19
C ARG A 127 -4.54 -22.64 -0.26
N GLY A 128 -3.92 -23.49 -1.09
CA GLY A 128 -4.33 -23.72 -2.48
C GLY A 128 -4.35 -22.43 -3.30
N ASN A 129 -5.53 -22.06 -3.81
CA ASN A 129 -5.77 -20.80 -4.51
C ASN A 129 -6.80 -19.91 -3.79
N LYS A 130 -7.02 -20.14 -2.49
CA LYS A 130 -7.96 -19.34 -1.69
C LYS A 130 -7.46 -17.89 -1.62
N PRO A 131 -8.34 -16.90 -1.79
CA PRO A 131 -7.99 -15.51 -1.48
C PRO A 131 -7.64 -15.38 0.00
N PHE A 132 -6.79 -14.41 0.29
CA PHE A 132 -6.46 -14.05 1.65
C PHE A 132 -7.58 -13.19 2.26
N ALA A 133 -7.90 -13.44 3.53
CA ALA A 133 -8.85 -12.66 4.33
C ALA A 133 -8.49 -12.80 5.81
N ASP A 134 -8.95 -11.87 6.65
CA ASP A 134 -9.11 -12.14 8.09
C ASP A 134 -10.33 -13.05 8.28
N ILE A 135 -10.21 -14.04 9.16
CA ILE A 135 -11.19 -15.07 9.45
C ILE A 135 -11.67 -14.87 10.89
N ASP A 136 -12.98 -14.99 11.13
CA ASP A 136 -13.48 -15.06 12.51
C ASP A 136 -13.05 -16.40 13.11
N ASP A 137 -12.39 -16.40 14.28
CA ASP A 137 -11.94 -17.61 14.97
C ASP A 137 -13.01 -18.72 15.06
N ASN A 138 -14.29 -18.35 15.10
CA ASN A 138 -15.43 -19.28 15.18
C ASN A 138 -15.75 -19.97 13.84
N ASP A 139 -15.33 -19.38 12.73
CA ASP A 139 -15.49 -19.92 11.37
C ASP A 139 -14.25 -20.74 10.92
N THR A 140 -13.15 -20.70 11.68
CA THR A 140 -11.92 -21.42 11.34
C THR A 140 -12.05 -22.94 11.45
N ASP A 141 -11.85 -23.64 10.33
CA ASP A 141 -11.85 -25.10 10.28
C ASP A 141 -10.54 -25.71 10.81
N LYS A 142 -9.40 -25.08 10.49
CA LYS A 142 -8.07 -25.56 10.90
C LYS A 142 -7.11 -24.42 11.17
N TRP A 143 -6.42 -24.57 12.29
CA TRP A 143 -5.35 -23.72 12.76
C TRP A 143 -4.03 -24.44 12.51
N TRP A 144 -3.18 -23.95 11.61
CA TRP A 144 -1.90 -24.54 11.23
C TRP A 144 -0.73 -23.89 11.95
N ARG A 145 0.09 -24.69 12.65
CA ARG A 145 1.32 -24.21 13.29
C ARG A 145 2.39 -25.29 13.30
N LEU A 146 3.64 -24.89 13.04
CA LEU A 146 4.79 -25.79 12.91
C LEU A 146 4.43 -27.02 12.04
N ASP A 147 4.59 -28.21 12.60
CA ASP A 147 4.31 -29.48 11.95
C ASP A 147 2.93 -30.07 12.28
N TYR A 148 2.03 -29.31 12.91
CA TYR A 148 0.71 -29.78 13.32
C TYR A 148 -0.42 -28.81 12.93
N TYR A 149 -1.65 -29.23 13.21
CA TYR A 149 -2.83 -28.36 13.16
C TYR A 149 -3.79 -28.70 14.29
N GLU A 150 -4.63 -27.74 14.63
CA GLU A 150 -5.75 -27.89 15.56
C GLU A 150 -7.07 -27.61 14.82
N THR A 151 -8.19 -28.14 15.34
CA THR A 151 -9.55 -27.93 14.79
C THR A 151 -10.45 -27.20 15.78
N SER A 152 -9.85 -26.57 16.77
CA SER A 152 -10.49 -25.75 17.79
C SER A 152 -9.59 -24.55 18.04
N ILE A 153 -10.17 -23.44 18.47
CA ILE A 153 -9.45 -22.19 18.76
C ILE A 153 -8.28 -22.49 19.73
N PRO A 154 -7.02 -22.20 19.36
CA PRO A 154 -5.85 -22.41 20.20
C PRO A 154 -5.90 -21.56 21.48
N ASN A 155 -5.41 -22.10 22.59
CA ASN A 155 -5.37 -21.37 23.87
C ASN A 155 -4.10 -20.51 24.05
N GLU A 156 -3.06 -20.75 23.25
CA GLU A 156 -1.77 -20.07 23.28
C GLU A 156 -1.24 -19.91 21.86
N PHE A 157 -0.40 -18.89 21.65
CA PHE A 157 0.28 -18.62 20.37
C PHE A 157 -0.67 -18.44 19.18
N ILE A 158 -1.89 -17.93 19.41
CA ILE A 158 -2.93 -17.78 18.38
C ILE A 158 -2.39 -17.02 17.15
N ASP A 159 -1.67 -15.92 17.38
CA ASP A 159 -1.01 -15.10 16.34
C ASP A 159 0.04 -15.86 15.50
N GLU A 160 0.53 -17.02 15.95
CA GLU A 160 1.49 -17.86 15.21
C GLU A 160 0.83 -18.89 14.30
N PHE A 161 -0.50 -19.03 14.34
CA PHE A 161 -1.24 -19.95 13.48
C PHE A 161 -1.63 -19.28 12.16
N SER A 162 -1.61 -20.05 11.08
CA SER A 162 -2.39 -19.70 9.88
C SER A 162 -3.71 -20.45 9.89
N GLU A 163 -4.76 -19.84 9.37
CA GLU A 163 -6.12 -20.33 9.46
C GLU A 163 -6.69 -20.60 8.07
N VAL A 164 -7.65 -21.52 8.03
CA VAL A 164 -8.44 -21.78 6.83
C VAL A 164 -9.90 -21.93 7.21
N ASP A 165 -10.74 -21.23 6.46
CA ASP A 165 -12.17 -21.41 6.42
C ASP A 165 -12.52 -21.97 5.03
N ASN A 166 -12.85 -23.26 4.98
CA ASN A 166 -13.24 -23.93 3.75
C ASN A 166 -14.69 -23.65 3.36
N GLY A 167 -15.52 -23.17 4.29
CA GLY A 167 -16.89 -22.77 4.05
C GLY A 167 -16.95 -21.54 3.15
N ASN A 168 -16.20 -20.49 3.50
CA ASN A 168 -16.06 -19.29 2.68
C ASN A 168 -14.91 -19.37 1.66
N GLY A 169 -14.03 -20.37 1.80
CA GLY A 169 -12.95 -20.62 0.87
C GLY A 169 -11.83 -19.59 0.96
N VAL A 170 -11.52 -19.12 2.17
CA VAL A 170 -10.49 -18.11 2.46
C VAL A 170 -9.34 -18.69 3.30
N PHE A 171 -8.21 -18.01 3.31
CA PHE A 171 -7.04 -18.37 4.10
C PHE A 171 -6.45 -17.15 4.79
N GLU A 172 -6.10 -17.29 6.06
CA GLU A 172 -5.45 -16.24 6.84
C GLU A 172 -4.04 -16.71 7.22
N PRO A 173 -2.99 -15.97 6.86
CA PRO A 173 -1.65 -16.28 7.32
C PRO A 173 -1.46 -15.79 8.76
N ARG A 174 -0.46 -16.35 9.44
CA ARG A 174 0.03 -15.83 10.73
C ARG A 174 0.28 -14.31 10.73
N GLU A 175 0.07 -13.67 11.87
CA GLU A 175 -0.04 -12.21 11.97
C GLU A 175 1.18 -11.45 11.46
N ASP A 176 2.38 -11.90 11.84
CA ASP A 176 3.67 -11.26 11.53
C ASP A 176 4.21 -11.55 10.12
N VAL A 177 3.38 -12.08 9.22
CA VAL A 177 3.71 -12.15 7.77
C VAL A 177 2.60 -11.58 6.89
N LYS A 178 1.52 -11.06 7.48
CA LYS A 178 0.37 -10.49 6.75
C LYS A 178 0.82 -9.36 5.82
N GLY A 179 1.68 -8.46 6.29
CA GLY A 179 2.23 -7.35 5.51
C GLY A 179 3.18 -7.81 4.40
N ASN A 180 4.01 -8.81 4.67
CA ASN A 180 4.91 -9.40 3.67
C ASN A 180 4.11 -10.00 2.51
N ILE A 181 3.06 -10.77 2.82
CA ILE A 181 2.17 -11.35 1.82
C ILE A 181 1.44 -10.25 1.05
N ALA A 182 0.93 -9.23 1.74
CA ALA A 182 0.29 -8.09 1.10
C ALA A 182 1.19 -7.41 0.06
N ARG A 183 2.42 -7.07 0.42
CA ARG A 183 3.38 -6.41 -0.49
C ARG A 183 3.77 -7.30 -1.68
N SER A 184 3.82 -8.62 -1.51
CA SER A 184 4.02 -9.56 -2.62
C SER A 184 2.80 -9.69 -3.54
N MET A 185 1.60 -9.60 -2.99
CA MET A 185 0.35 -9.61 -3.76
C MET A 185 0.19 -8.32 -4.58
N PHE A 186 0.44 -7.15 -3.99
CA PHE A 186 0.47 -5.86 -4.71
C PHE A 186 1.57 -5.86 -5.78
N TYR A 187 2.76 -6.37 -5.45
CA TYR A 187 3.86 -6.53 -6.42
C TYR A 187 3.44 -7.37 -7.63
N PHE A 188 2.92 -8.58 -7.39
CA PHE A 188 2.55 -9.47 -8.48
C PHE A 188 1.49 -8.84 -9.38
N TYR A 189 0.43 -8.27 -8.77
CA TYR A 189 -0.63 -7.62 -9.54
C TYR A 189 -0.11 -6.44 -10.36
N THR A 190 0.79 -5.62 -9.79
CA THR A 190 1.45 -4.53 -10.53
C THR A 190 2.26 -5.04 -11.71
N MET A 191 3.19 -5.97 -11.48
CA MET A 191 4.15 -6.38 -12.51
C MET A 191 3.49 -7.22 -13.60
N TYR A 192 2.43 -7.96 -13.26
CA TYR A 192 1.83 -8.96 -14.14
C TYR A 192 0.33 -8.74 -14.35
N ASN A 193 -0.16 -7.51 -14.28
CA ASN A 193 -1.57 -7.15 -14.45
C ASN A 193 -2.24 -7.75 -15.71
N GLU A 194 -1.51 -7.89 -16.82
CA GLU A 194 -2.00 -8.49 -18.06
C GLU A 194 -2.30 -10.00 -17.94
N ALA A 195 -1.62 -10.70 -17.03
CA ALA A 195 -1.80 -12.14 -16.78
C ALA A 195 -2.58 -12.45 -15.50
N ALA A 196 -2.60 -11.52 -14.56
CA ALA A 196 -3.20 -11.67 -13.24
C ALA A 196 -4.73 -11.67 -13.30
N ASP A 197 -5.37 -12.58 -12.56
CA ASP A 197 -6.82 -12.53 -12.35
C ASP A 197 -7.19 -11.29 -11.50
N THR A 198 -7.89 -10.35 -12.14
CA THR A 198 -8.30 -9.08 -11.50
C THR A 198 -9.39 -9.28 -10.44
N ASN A 199 -10.30 -10.24 -10.62
CA ASN A 199 -11.31 -10.51 -9.60
C ASN A 199 -10.68 -11.11 -8.35
N PHE A 200 -9.70 -12.01 -8.53
CA PHE A 200 -8.93 -12.57 -7.43
C PHE A 200 -8.23 -11.49 -6.61
N PHE A 201 -7.67 -10.44 -7.24
CA PHE A 201 -7.10 -9.31 -6.52
C PHE A 201 -8.17 -8.48 -5.80
N ASN A 202 -9.23 -8.09 -6.52
CA ASN A 202 -10.19 -7.11 -6.03
C ASN A 202 -10.92 -7.55 -4.77
N ILE A 203 -11.20 -8.85 -4.60
CA ILE A 203 -11.89 -9.37 -3.41
C ILE A 203 -11.07 -9.29 -2.11
N GLN A 204 -9.74 -9.18 -2.21
CA GLN A 204 -8.83 -9.17 -1.06
C GLN A 204 -8.03 -7.87 -0.95
N LYS A 205 -8.13 -6.97 -1.95
CA LYS A 205 -7.32 -5.74 -2.04
C LYS A 205 -7.38 -4.89 -0.77
N GLU A 206 -8.57 -4.70 -0.21
CA GLU A 206 -8.79 -3.91 1.01
C GLU A 206 -8.12 -4.56 2.23
N THR A 207 -8.34 -5.87 2.44
CA THR A 207 -7.68 -6.64 3.51
C THR A 207 -6.16 -6.61 3.39
N LEU A 208 -5.61 -6.78 2.18
CA LEU A 208 -4.17 -6.69 1.95
C LEU A 208 -3.62 -5.30 2.29
N TYR A 209 -4.39 -4.22 2.06
CA TYR A 209 -3.96 -2.88 2.43
C TYR A 209 -3.96 -2.65 3.94
N ASP A 210 -4.97 -3.16 4.65
CA ASP A 210 -4.98 -3.14 6.11
C ASP A 210 -3.81 -3.92 6.70
N TRP A 211 -3.53 -5.11 6.17
CA TRP A 211 -2.37 -5.91 6.55
C TRP A 211 -1.04 -5.20 6.29
N HIS A 212 -0.89 -4.55 5.13
CA HIS A 212 0.30 -3.74 4.83
C HIS A 212 0.51 -2.60 5.83
N ARG A 213 -0.57 -2.01 6.36
CA ARG A 213 -0.50 -0.93 7.37
C ARG A 213 -0.23 -1.46 8.78
N GLN A 214 -0.78 -2.62 9.13
CA GLN A 214 -0.68 -3.22 10.47
C GLN A 214 0.62 -3.98 10.68
N ASP A 215 1.20 -4.53 9.61
CA ASP A 215 2.50 -5.21 9.57
C ASP A 215 3.47 -4.46 8.63
N PRO A 216 4.11 -3.36 9.11
CA PRO A 216 5.02 -2.55 8.31
C PRO A 216 6.27 -3.32 7.87
N VAL A 217 6.89 -2.85 6.79
CA VAL A 217 8.17 -3.38 6.30
C VAL A 217 9.22 -3.40 7.41
N ASP A 218 9.87 -4.55 7.59
CA ASP A 218 10.95 -4.74 8.53
C ASP A 218 12.32 -4.92 7.84
N ALA A 219 13.37 -5.07 8.66
CA ALA A 219 14.72 -5.26 8.15
C ALA A 219 14.90 -6.60 7.40
N ASN A 220 14.17 -7.65 7.78
CA ASN A 220 14.28 -8.95 7.13
C ASN A 220 13.68 -8.89 5.72
N GLU A 221 12.55 -8.23 5.56
CA GLU A 221 11.92 -8.05 4.27
C GLU A 221 12.74 -7.15 3.34
N LEU A 222 13.33 -6.07 3.87
CA LEU A 222 14.29 -5.23 3.15
C LEU A 222 15.54 -6.02 2.72
N ASN A 223 16.07 -6.88 3.58
CA ASN A 223 17.21 -7.73 3.24
C ASN A 223 16.82 -8.74 2.15
N ARG A 224 15.66 -9.39 2.30
CA ARG A 224 15.14 -10.38 1.36
C ARG A 224 14.92 -9.76 -0.03
N THR A 225 14.24 -8.62 -0.11
CA THR A 225 13.96 -7.96 -1.39
C THR A 225 15.24 -7.54 -2.13
N ASN A 226 16.26 -7.08 -1.38
CA ASN A 226 17.56 -6.72 -1.94
C ASN A 226 18.37 -7.95 -2.38
N ALA A 227 18.31 -9.05 -1.63
CA ALA A 227 18.94 -10.31 -2.01
C ALA A 227 18.32 -10.87 -3.30
N ILE A 228 16.99 -10.84 -3.41
CA ILE A 228 16.26 -11.24 -4.63
C ILE A 228 16.63 -10.35 -5.82
N ALA A 229 16.73 -9.02 -5.60
CA ALA A 229 17.06 -8.07 -6.65
C ALA A 229 18.35 -8.47 -7.39
N GLY A 230 19.36 -8.99 -6.70
CA GLY A 230 20.60 -9.47 -7.30
C GLY A 230 20.43 -10.58 -8.35
N TYR A 231 19.32 -11.33 -8.29
CA TYR A 231 18.95 -12.37 -9.26
C TYR A 231 17.91 -11.90 -10.29
N GLN A 232 17.34 -10.71 -10.11
CA GLN A 232 16.27 -10.15 -10.94
C GLN A 232 16.61 -8.72 -11.40
N GLU A 233 17.74 -8.58 -12.07
CA GLU A 233 18.18 -7.33 -12.73
C GLU A 233 18.40 -6.15 -11.77
N ASN A 234 18.75 -6.41 -10.51
CA ASN A 234 18.85 -5.43 -9.42
C ASN A 234 17.54 -4.69 -9.15
N LYS A 235 16.39 -5.34 -9.40
CA LYS A 235 15.05 -4.78 -9.15
C LYS A 235 14.45 -5.36 -7.87
N PRO A 236 14.44 -4.62 -6.75
CA PRO A 236 13.72 -5.03 -5.54
C PRO A 236 12.21 -4.92 -5.77
N ASN A 237 11.42 -5.52 -4.89
CA ASN A 237 9.99 -5.23 -4.79
C ASN A 237 9.80 -3.76 -4.35
N PRO A 238 9.27 -2.88 -5.21
CA PRO A 238 9.11 -1.46 -4.92
C PRO A 238 8.19 -1.19 -3.72
N TYR A 239 7.22 -2.07 -3.44
CA TYR A 239 6.32 -1.92 -2.29
C TYR A 239 7.00 -2.17 -0.93
N VAL A 240 8.16 -2.83 -0.94
CA VAL A 240 9.02 -3.00 0.25
C VAL A 240 9.95 -1.81 0.42
N VAL A 241 10.44 -1.22 -0.68
CA VAL A 241 11.36 -0.07 -0.65
C VAL A 241 10.60 1.25 -0.36
N ASP A 242 9.43 1.43 -0.97
CA ASP A 242 8.54 2.57 -0.77
C ASP A 242 7.14 2.06 -0.37
N SER A 243 6.92 2.01 0.95
CA SER A 243 5.65 1.58 1.54
C SER A 243 4.48 2.50 1.21
N THR A 244 4.74 3.71 0.70
CA THR A 244 3.69 4.66 0.30
C THR A 244 3.03 4.30 -1.03
N LEU A 245 3.67 3.44 -1.84
CA LEU A 245 3.19 3.07 -3.17
C LEU A 245 1.84 2.38 -3.15
N VAL A 246 1.55 1.53 -2.15
CA VAL A 246 0.25 0.85 -2.07
C VAL A 246 -0.87 1.90 -2.07
N ARG A 247 -0.77 2.89 -1.17
CA ARG A 247 -1.73 3.99 -1.08
C ARG A 247 -1.75 4.85 -2.35
N ARG A 248 -0.57 5.28 -2.82
CA ARG A 248 -0.44 6.22 -3.95
C ARG A 248 -0.90 5.62 -5.28
N ILE A 249 -0.85 4.30 -5.45
CA ILE A 249 -1.26 3.63 -6.69
C ILE A 249 -2.70 3.12 -6.60
N TRP A 250 -3.07 2.47 -5.49
CA TRP A 250 -4.29 1.66 -5.41
C TRP A 250 -5.41 2.25 -4.56
N PHE A 251 -5.11 3.28 -3.76
CA PHE A 251 -6.03 3.92 -2.81
C PHE A 251 -5.95 5.45 -2.91
N GLU A 252 -5.83 5.99 -4.14
CA GLU A 252 -5.82 7.43 -4.38
C GLU A 252 -7.00 8.14 -3.72
N GLU A 253 -8.17 7.50 -3.64
CA GLU A 253 -9.36 8.07 -3.01
C GLU A 253 -9.23 8.25 -1.49
N GLU A 254 -8.30 7.56 -0.83
CA GLU A 254 -7.97 7.74 0.59
C GLU A 254 -6.79 8.69 0.82
N SER A 255 -6.14 9.17 -0.25
CA SER A 255 -5.07 10.16 -0.19
C SER A 255 -5.53 11.62 -0.17
N ARG A 256 -6.86 11.84 -0.15
CA ARG A 256 -7.50 13.16 -0.18
C ARG A 256 -6.96 14.02 0.94
N SER A 257 -6.12 14.99 0.59
CA SER A 257 -5.71 16.01 1.53
C SER A 257 -6.90 16.95 1.75
N MET A 258 -7.11 17.32 3.00
CA MET A 258 -8.10 18.33 3.35
C MET A 258 -7.38 19.64 3.61
N TRP A 259 -7.63 20.63 2.76
CA TRP A 259 -7.07 21.97 2.85
C TRP A 259 -8.09 22.85 3.56
N TYR A 260 -7.76 23.29 4.77
CA TYR A 260 -8.65 24.09 5.61
C TYR A 260 -8.51 25.57 5.30
N ILE A 261 -9.64 26.24 5.05
CA ILE A 261 -9.71 27.68 4.81
C ILE A 261 -10.42 28.36 5.97
N SER A 262 -9.84 29.45 6.49
CA SER A 262 -10.38 30.25 7.58
C SER A 262 -10.08 31.73 7.37
N ASN A 263 -11.02 32.63 7.70
CA ASN A 263 -10.74 34.07 7.74
C ASN A 263 -9.61 34.45 8.74
N ASP A 264 -9.36 33.61 9.75
CA ASP A 264 -8.26 33.79 10.72
C ASP A 264 -6.95 33.07 10.30
N GLY A 265 -6.94 32.43 9.12
CA GLY A 265 -5.78 31.74 8.55
C GLY A 265 -4.73 32.67 7.96
N SER A 266 -3.74 32.11 7.28
CA SER A 266 -2.70 32.87 6.58
C SER A 266 -2.24 32.18 5.31
N ASP A 267 -2.17 32.92 4.21
CA ASP A 267 -1.61 32.39 2.95
C ASP A 267 -0.07 32.47 2.91
N ASP A 268 0.54 33.25 3.81
CA ASP A 268 2.00 33.41 3.89
C ASP A 268 2.67 32.35 4.77
N ILE A 269 2.03 31.99 5.88
CA ILE A 269 2.59 31.08 6.90
C ILE A 269 1.70 29.89 7.24
N GLY A 270 0.45 29.86 6.75
CA GLY A 270 -0.42 28.70 6.90
C GLY A 270 0.09 27.55 6.04
N ASP A 271 -0.03 26.33 6.53
CA ASP A 271 0.29 25.11 5.80
C ASP A 271 -0.98 24.41 5.26
N GLY A 272 -2.15 25.01 5.48
CA GLY A 272 -3.44 24.51 5.02
C GLY A 272 -3.98 23.33 5.83
N SER A 273 -3.30 22.93 6.92
CA SER A 273 -3.85 22.01 7.92
C SER A 273 -4.96 22.67 8.74
N GLU A 274 -5.71 21.86 9.50
CA GLU A 274 -6.72 22.37 10.44
C GLU A 274 -6.13 23.33 11.48
N GLN A 275 -4.86 23.12 11.89
CA GLN A 275 -4.20 23.93 12.91
C GLN A 275 -3.62 25.23 12.34
N ASN A 276 -3.20 25.25 11.07
CA ASN A 276 -2.66 26.43 10.39
C ASN A 276 -3.31 26.61 9.01
N PRO A 277 -4.61 26.96 8.95
CA PRO A 277 -5.37 27.03 7.71
C PRO A 277 -4.87 28.16 6.79
N PHE A 278 -5.18 28.03 5.50
CA PHE A 278 -5.05 29.14 4.55
C PHE A 278 -6.11 30.21 4.81
N ALA A 279 -5.81 31.45 4.40
CA ALA A 279 -6.72 32.59 4.56
C ALA A 279 -7.75 32.67 3.42
N THR A 280 -7.37 32.26 2.22
CA THR A 280 -8.19 32.40 1.01
C THR A 280 -8.50 31.07 0.36
N ILE A 281 -9.68 30.99 -0.28
CA ILE A 281 -10.13 29.81 -1.00
C ILE A 281 -9.27 29.61 -2.25
N GLN A 282 -8.89 30.70 -2.94
CA GLN A 282 -8.00 30.60 -4.11
C GLN A 282 -6.68 29.92 -3.75
N ASN A 283 -6.08 30.24 -2.61
CA ASN A 283 -4.83 29.60 -2.19
C ASN A 283 -5.04 28.09 -1.96
N GLY A 284 -6.16 27.69 -1.35
CA GLY A 284 -6.54 26.28 -1.27
C GLY A 284 -6.67 25.59 -2.63
N VAL A 285 -7.26 26.28 -3.62
CA VAL A 285 -7.37 25.79 -5.01
C VAL A 285 -6.01 25.63 -5.66
N ASP A 286 -5.10 26.57 -5.45
CA ASP A 286 -3.77 26.58 -6.06
C ASP A 286 -2.85 25.48 -5.50
N PHE A 287 -3.06 25.08 -4.23
CA PHE A 287 -2.29 24.02 -3.56
C PHE A 287 -2.88 22.62 -3.73
N ALA A 288 -4.18 22.50 -3.96
CA ALA A 288 -4.87 21.23 -4.03
C ALA A 288 -4.45 20.39 -5.25
N ASN A 289 -4.32 19.08 -5.04
CA ASN A 289 -4.13 18.09 -6.09
C ASN A 289 -5.45 17.42 -6.47
N ASN A 290 -5.44 16.63 -7.55
CA ASN A 290 -6.62 15.84 -7.94
C ASN A 290 -7.18 15.06 -6.75
N ASN A 291 -8.50 15.07 -6.60
CA ASN A 291 -9.30 14.43 -5.55
C ASN A 291 -9.26 15.09 -4.16
N ASP A 292 -8.42 16.11 -3.94
CA ASP A 292 -8.37 16.84 -2.67
C ASP A 292 -9.69 17.54 -2.34
N THR A 293 -9.81 17.94 -1.07
CA THR A 293 -10.96 18.69 -0.56
C THR A 293 -10.50 20.00 0.02
N ILE A 294 -11.08 21.09 -0.47
CA ILE A 294 -10.96 22.41 0.14
C ILE A 294 -12.14 22.54 1.09
N PHE A 295 -11.84 22.54 2.39
CA PHE A 295 -12.83 22.65 3.45
C PHE A 295 -12.88 24.07 4.00
N VAL A 296 -13.98 24.77 3.73
CA VAL A 296 -14.15 26.19 4.06
C VAL A 296 -14.88 26.33 5.39
N LEU A 297 -14.19 26.83 6.42
CA LEU A 297 -14.79 27.10 7.73
C LEU A 297 -15.75 28.28 7.65
N ALA A 298 -16.62 28.41 8.67
CA ALA A 298 -17.58 29.49 8.77
C ALA A 298 -16.88 30.86 8.65
N GLY A 299 -17.37 31.69 7.74
CA GLY A 299 -16.72 32.92 7.34
C GLY A 299 -17.38 33.57 6.12
N LEU A 300 -17.06 34.85 5.91
CA LEU A 300 -17.38 35.58 4.69
C LEU A 300 -16.09 35.76 3.89
N TYR A 301 -16.03 35.12 2.73
CA TYR A 301 -14.88 35.12 1.83
C TYR A 301 -15.22 35.98 0.62
N LEU A 302 -14.69 37.21 0.60
CA LEU A 302 -14.87 38.14 -0.51
C LEU A 302 -13.84 37.83 -1.62
N GLU A 303 -14.20 36.94 -2.55
CA GLU A 303 -13.28 36.36 -3.52
C GLU A 303 -13.95 36.09 -4.88
N ASN A 304 -13.13 36.07 -5.93
CA ASN A 304 -13.47 35.56 -7.26
C ASN A 304 -12.46 34.46 -7.62
N ILE A 305 -12.89 33.21 -7.50
CA ILE A 305 -12.04 32.03 -7.60
C ILE A 305 -11.84 31.65 -9.07
N ASN A 306 -10.60 31.53 -9.49
CA ASN A 306 -10.20 30.98 -10.78
C ASN A 306 -10.00 29.46 -10.64
N TRP A 307 -10.83 28.69 -11.32
CA TRP A 307 -10.85 27.22 -11.27
C TRP A 307 -10.14 26.56 -12.47
N SER A 308 -9.58 27.34 -13.40
CA SER A 308 -9.09 26.85 -14.71
C SER A 308 -8.06 25.71 -14.67
N MET A 309 -7.37 25.49 -13.55
CA MET A 309 -6.31 24.49 -13.41
C MET A 309 -6.64 23.37 -12.41
N ALA A 310 -7.78 23.47 -11.71
CA ALA A 310 -8.13 22.62 -10.57
C ALA A 310 -9.09 21.52 -10.99
N ASN A 311 -8.57 20.42 -11.52
CA ASN A 311 -9.42 19.31 -11.91
C ASN A 311 -9.67 18.36 -10.73
N ASN A 312 -10.82 17.71 -10.72
CA ASN A 312 -11.14 16.66 -9.76
C ASN A 312 -11.09 17.08 -8.27
N ILE A 313 -11.26 18.37 -7.93
CA ILE A 313 -11.24 18.85 -6.53
C ILE A 313 -12.67 19.08 -6.02
N ARG A 314 -12.87 18.93 -4.70
CA ARG A 314 -14.13 19.25 -4.03
C ARG A 314 -14.00 20.53 -3.21
N LEU A 315 -15.01 21.39 -3.26
CA LEU A 315 -15.12 22.59 -2.44
C LEU A 315 -16.32 22.44 -1.51
N ILE A 316 -16.07 22.27 -0.21
CA ILE A 316 -17.10 21.97 0.77
C ILE A 316 -17.06 23.01 1.89
N GLY A 317 -18.18 23.68 2.14
CA GLY A 317 -18.31 24.56 3.30
C GLY A 317 -18.68 23.83 4.58
N SER A 318 -18.40 24.44 5.73
CA SER A 318 -18.80 23.93 7.03
C SER A 318 -20.33 23.93 7.22
N HIS A 319 -21.03 24.89 6.62
CA HIS A 319 -22.49 24.98 6.58
C HIS A 319 -22.97 26.08 5.62
N MET A 320 -24.11 25.87 4.94
CA MET A 320 -24.64 26.79 3.92
C MET A 320 -24.93 28.20 4.46
N ASP A 321 -25.34 28.32 5.71
CA ASP A 321 -25.69 29.61 6.34
C ASP A 321 -24.47 30.38 6.88
N SER A 322 -23.28 29.78 6.88
CA SER A 322 -22.12 30.35 7.59
C SER A 322 -20.83 30.36 6.77
N ALA A 323 -20.66 29.48 5.79
CA ALA A 323 -19.54 29.53 4.84
C ALA A 323 -20.03 30.22 3.56
N ILE A 324 -19.67 31.48 3.36
CA ILE A 324 -20.22 32.33 2.30
C ILE A 324 -19.08 32.83 1.41
N ILE A 325 -19.15 32.53 0.12
CA ILE A 325 -18.30 33.11 -0.91
C ILE A 325 -19.07 34.25 -1.59
N ASP A 326 -18.52 35.45 -1.51
CA ASP A 326 -19.14 36.68 -2.02
C ASP A 326 -18.27 37.26 -3.14
N GLY A 327 -18.84 37.39 -4.34
CA GLY A 327 -18.13 37.97 -5.49
C GLY A 327 -18.06 39.50 -5.49
N GLY A 328 -18.60 40.19 -4.48
CA GLY A 328 -18.51 41.65 -4.34
C GLY A 328 -19.20 42.47 -5.44
N GLY A 329 -20.03 41.84 -6.27
CA GLY A 329 -20.65 42.45 -7.45
C GLY A 329 -19.69 42.60 -8.63
N VAL A 330 -18.56 41.89 -8.64
CA VAL A 330 -17.54 41.96 -9.70
C VAL A 330 -17.21 40.54 -10.16
N GLY A 331 -17.21 40.30 -11.47
CA GLY A 331 -16.82 39.02 -12.04
C GLY A 331 -17.69 37.83 -11.57
N LYS A 332 -17.35 36.62 -12.02
CA LYS A 332 -18.01 35.42 -11.51
C LYS A 332 -17.41 35.03 -10.17
N VAL A 333 -18.20 34.44 -9.27
CA VAL A 333 -17.67 34.00 -7.97
C VAL A 333 -16.72 32.81 -8.14
N ILE A 334 -17.08 31.84 -8.99
CA ILE A 334 -16.20 30.74 -9.40
C ILE A 334 -16.18 30.69 -10.92
N ASP A 335 -15.01 30.94 -11.52
CA ASP A 335 -14.82 30.87 -12.96
C ASP A 335 -14.15 29.54 -13.35
N ASN A 336 -14.92 28.62 -13.95
CA ASN A 336 -14.40 27.36 -14.51
C ASN A 336 -14.39 27.33 -16.05
N SER A 337 -14.48 28.49 -16.71
CA SER A 337 -14.73 28.56 -18.16
C SER A 337 -13.65 27.95 -19.08
N ASP A 338 -12.56 27.41 -18.52
CA ASP A 338 -11.66 26.49 -19.21
C ASP A 338 -12.25 25.07 -19.18
N GLU A 339 -12.67 24.54 -20.33
CA GLU A 339 -13.34 23.22 -20.47
C GLU A 339 -12.45 22.03 -20.08
N THR A 340 -11.24 22.26 -19.57
CA THR A 340 -10.27 21.24 -19.19
C THR A 340 -10.30 20.87 -17.71
N ALA A 341 -10.93 21.68 -16.83
CA ALA A 341 -10.95 21.45 -15.39
C ALA A 341 -12.32 21.75 -14.76
N HIS A 342 -12.85 20.80 -13.99
CA HIS A 342 -14.13 20.95 -13.30
C HIS A 342 -14.09 20.45 -11.85
N PRO A 343 -14.83 21.10 -10.93
CA PRO A 343 -15.01 20.58 -9.58
C PRO A 343 -15.82 19.28 -9.61
N ILE A 344 -15.44 18.32 -8.75
CA ILE A 344 -16.25 17.10 -8.52
C ILE A 344 -17.50 17.43 -7.72
N GLU A 345 -17.36 18.34 -6.76
CA GLU A 345 -18.41 18.69 -5.83
C GLU A 345 -18.24 20.13 -5.36
N ILE A 346 -19.34 20.86 -5.30
CA ILE A 346 -19.47 22.11 -4.55
C ILE A 346 -20.69 21.98 -3.66
N SER A 347 -20.50 21.96 -2.34
CA SER A 347 -21.59 21.71 -1.38
C SER A 347 -21.41 22.45 -0.06
N ASN A 348 -22.49 22.54 0.73
CA ASN A 348 -22.52 23.09 2.09
C ASN A 348 -21.96 24.52 2.28
N LEU A 349 -22.03 25.35 1.24
CA LEU A 349 -21.68 26.78 1.28
C LEU A 349 -22.68 27.61 0.49
N THR A 350 -22.67 28.93 0.69
CA THR A 350 -23.42 29.89 -0.12
C THR A 350 -22.48 30.61 -1.10
N ILE A 351 -22.92 30.73 -2.35
CA ILE A 351 -22.28 31.54 -3.39
C ILE A 351 -23.20 32.71 -3.71
N GLN A 352 -22.71 33.95 -3.56
CA GLN A 352 -23.54 35.13 -3.77
C GLN A 352 -22.81 36.29 -4.43
N ASN A 353 -23.60 37.28 -4.87
CA ASN A 353 -23.13 38.58 -5.34
C ASN A 353 -22.09 38.54 -6.47
N GLY A 354 -22.12 37.51 -7.33
CA GLY A 354 -21.35 37.53 -8.57
C GLY A 354 -22.01 38.38 -9.67
N TYR A 355 -21.20 38.93 -10.57
CA TYR A 355 -21.60 39.77 -11.69
C TYR A 355 -20.91 39.36 -13.01
N SER A 356 -21.70 39.01 -14.01
CA SER A 356 -21.23 38.71 -15.36
C SER A 356 -22.19 39.30 -16.38
N THR A 357 -21.65 39.86 -17.47
CA THR A 357 -22.43 40.34 -18.62
C THR A 357 -22.77 39.21 -19.62
N GLY A 358 -22.26 37.99 -19.39
CA GLY A 358 -22.48 36.78 -20.18
C GLY A 358 -23.28 35.69 -19.43
N LYS A 359 -22.77 34.46 -19.35
CA LYS A 359 -23.35 33.37 -18.53
C LYS A 359 -23.32 33.73 -17.03
N GLY A 360 -24.10 32.99 -16.22
CA GLY A 360 -24.41 33.26 -14.81
C GLY A 360 -23.25 33.77 -13.94
N GLY A 361 -23.56 34.67 -13.00
CA GLY A 361 -22.55 35.32 -12.14
C GLY A 361 -22.05 34.47 -10.98
N GLY A 362 -22.73 33.39 -10.61
CA GLY A 362 -22.30 32.51 -9.52
C GLY A 362 -21.13 31.61 -9.94
N ILE A 363 -21.44 30.60 -10.76
CA ILE A 363 -20.48 29.66 -11.34
C ILE A 363 -20.71 29.67 -12.87
N SER A 364 -19.66 29.64 -13.67
CA SER A 364 -19.78 29.52 -15.14
C SER A 364 -19.24 28.23 -15.68
#